data_AF-A0A1H3U2I4-F1
#
_entry.id   AF-A0A1H3U2I4-F1
#
_cell.length_a   1.000
_cell.length_b   1.000
_cell.length_c   1.000
_cell.angle_alpha   90.00
_cell.angle_beta   90.00
_cell.angle_gamma   90.00
#
_symmetry.space_group_name_H-M   'P 1'
#
loop_
_entity.id
_entity.type
_entity.pdbx_description
1 polymer ?
#
loop_
_entity_poly.entity_id
_entity_poly.type
_entity_poly.pdbx_seq_one_letter_code
_entity_poly.pdbx_strand_id
1 'polypeptide(L)' 'MAAHRRPRGTMRDPIRTGYEIERAAKERLDALADHAGVSSALYFERLIENVELNDQGLPVWWPEERARDGELPIDSA' A
#
# COMPACT_ATOMS: atom_id res chain seq x y z
N MET A 1 6.52 3.66 -23.95
CA MET A 1 7.29 2.60 -23.25
C MET A 1 6.42 1.36 -23.21
N ALA A 2 6.93 0.18 -23.56
CA ALA A 2 6.14 -1.06 -23.48
C ALA A 2 5.78 -1.34 -22.02
N ALA A 3 4.49 -1.49 -21.71
CA ALA A 3 4.05 -1.75 -20.35
C ALA A 3 4.76 -3.00 -19.81
N HIS A 4 5.46 -2.87 -18.68
CA HIS A 4 6.12 -3.98 -17.99
C HIS A 4 5.06 -5.01 -17.61
N ARG A 5 4.91 -6.05 -18.45
CA ARG A 5 3.88 -7.06 -18.26
C ARG A 5 4.39 -8.11 -17.29
N ARG A 6 3.64 -8.36 -16.22
CA ARG A 6 3.90 -9.45 -15.28
C ARG A 6 4.10 -10.78 -16.05
N PRO A 7 5.11 -11.60 -15.69
CA PRO A 7 5.32 -12.89 -16.32
C PRO A 7 4.06 -13.76 -16.22
N ARG A 8 3.68 -14.40 -17.34
CA ARG A 8 2.51 -15.28 -17.42
C ARG A 8 2.64 -16.44 -16.42
N GLY A 9 1.53 -16.81 -15.78
CA GLY A 9 1.48 -17.93 -14.83
C GLY A 9 1.93 -17.62 -13.41
N THR A 10 2.33 -16.38 -13.11
CA THR A 10 2.74 -15.98 -11.75
C THR A 10 1.60 -15.53 -10.84
N MET A 11 0.40 -15.30 -11.38
CA MET A 11 -0.81 -15.01 -10.59
C MET A 11 -1.56 -16.32 -10.34
N ARG A 12 -1.79 -16.64 -9.07
CA ARG A 12 -2.49 -17.86 -8.66
C ARG A 12 -4.00 -17.65 -8.49
N ASP A 13 -4.40 -16.55 -7.86
CA ASP A 13 -5.80 -16.21 -7.57
C ASP A 13 -6.02 -14.69 -7.72
N PRO A 14 -6.24 -14.19 -8.95
CA PRO A 14 -6.32 -12.76 -9.21
C PRO A 14 -7.68 -12.17 -8.80
N ILE A 15 -7.67 -11.15 -7.94
CA ILE A 15 -8.84 -10.33 -7.60
C ILE A 15 -8.64 -8.89 -8.09
N ARG A 16 -9.71 -8.24 -8.58
CA ARG A 16 -9.68 -6.83 -8.97
C ARG A 16 -9.90 -5.94 -7.75
N THR A 17 -8.98 -5.00 -7.52
CA THR A 17 -9.14 -3.90 -6.57
C THR A 17 -10.05 -2.82 -7.17
N GLY A 18 -11.23 -2.60 -6.59
CA GLY A 18 -12.30 -1.76 -7.14
C GLY A 18 -12.48 -0.39 -6.47
N TYR A 19 -11.48 0.13 -5.76
CA TYR A 19 -11.56 1.42 -5.08
C TYR A 19 -11.01 2.57 -5.93
N GLU A 20 -11.53 3.78 -5.69
CA GLU A 20 -11.04 5.01 -6.30
C GLU A 20 -9.87 5.57 -5.48
N ILE A 21 -8.88 6.15 -6.16
CA ILE A 21 -7.75 6.85 -5.56
C ILE A 21 -7.48 8.16 -6.30
N GLU A 22 -6.81 9.09 -5.62
CA GLU A 22 -6.35 10.33 -6.22
C GLU A 22 -5.44 10.08 -7.43
N ARG A 23 -5.62 10.87 -8.49
CA ARG A 23 -4.82 10.78 -9.72
C ARG A 23 -3.33 10.86 -9.42
N ALA A 24 -2.92 11.83 -8.61
CA ALA A 24 -1.51 12.04 -8.26
C ALA A 24 -0.91 10.82 -7.55
N ALA A 25 -1.69 10.13 -6.71
CA ALA A 25 -1.25 8.90 -6.06
C ALA A 25 -1.07 7.76 -7.06
N LYS A 26 -1.99 7.62 -8.02
CA LYS A 26 -1.88 6.63 -9.10
C LYS A 26 -0.65 6.86 -9.98
N GLU A 27 -0.42 8.11 -10.39
CA GLU A 27 0.74 8.48 -11.21
C GLU A 27 2.06 8.22 -10.48
N ARG A 28 2.11 8.51 -9.17
CA ARG A 28 3.26 8.19 -8.33
C ARG A 28 3.51 6.68 -8.25
N LEU A 29 2.46 5.88 -8.06
CA LEU A 29 2.58 4.42 -8.04
C LEU A 29 3.12 3.88 -9.37
N ASP A 30 2.62 4.39 -10.49
CA ASP A 30 3.08 3.97 -11.82
C ASP A 30 4.55 4.31 -12.05
N ALA A 31 4.97 5.53 -11.68
CA ALA A 31 6.37 5.94 -11.80
C ALA A 31 7.29 5.04 -10.98
N LEU A 32 6.91 4.71 -9.74
CA LEU A 32 7.68 3.80 -8.88
C LEU A 32 7.79 2.39 -9.48
N ALA A 33 6.68 1.88 -10.03
CA ALA A 33 6.66 0.57 -10.68
C ALA A 33 7.53 0.54 -11.95
N ASP A 34 7.48 1.59 -12.75
CA ASP A 34 8.32 1.76 -13.95
C ASP A 34 9.80 1.81 -13.58
N HIS A 35 10.17 2.55 -12.53
CA HIS A 35 11.55 2.57 -12.00
C HIS A 35 12.00 1.19 -11.52
N ALA A 36 11.09 0.38 -10.97
CA ALA A 36 11.35 -0.99 -10.54
C ALA A 36 11.27 -2.02 -11.68
N GLY A 37 10.91 -1.62 -12.92
CA GLY A 37 10.80 -2.50 -14.08
C GLY A 37 9.66 -3.53 -13.97
N VAL A 38 8.62 -3.23 -13.19
CA VAL A 38 7.48 -4.14 -12.94
C VAL A 38 6.15 -3.47 -13.23
N SER A 39 5.06 -4.24 -13.28
CA SER A 39 3.72 -3.66 -13.39
C SER A 39 3.31 -2.97 -12.08
N SER A 40 2.49 -1.92 -12.16
CA SER A 40 1.95 -1.22 -10.98
C SER A 40 1.20 -2.15 -10.03
N ALA A 41 0.49 -3.15 -10.58
CA ALA A 41 -0.18 -4.15 -9.76
C ALA A 41 0.80 -5.03 -8.97
N LEU A 42 1.90 -5.46 -9.59
CA LEU A 42 2.93 -6.25 -8.89
C LEU A 42 3.67 -5.38 -7.86
N TYR A 43 3.99 -4.13 -8.22
CA TYR A 43 4.61 -3.20 -7.28
C TYR A 43 3.71 -2.96 -6.06
N PHE A 44 2.41 -2.77 -6.29
CA PHE A 44 1.42 -2.61 -5.22
C PHE A 44 1.31 -3.86 -4.33
N GLU A 45 1.29 -5.07 -4.89
CA GLU A 45 1.36 -6.32 -4.11
C GLU A 45 2.62 -6.34 -3.22
N ARG A 46 3.78 -5.96 -3.76
CA ARG A 46 5.04 -5.90 -3.00
C ARG A 46 5.01 -4.85 -1.88
N LEU A 47 4.38 -3.70 -2.11
CA LEU A 47 4.22 -2.69 -1.06
C LEU A 47 3.40 -3.23 0.11
N ILE A 48 2.29 -3.92 -0.16
CA ILE A 48 1.45 -4.51 0.89
C ILE A 48 2.21 -5.59 1.66
N GLU A 49 2.95 -6.46 0.96
CA GLU A 49 3.72 -7.54 1.59
C GLU A 49 4.84 -7.04 2.52
N ASN A 50 5.35 -5.83 2.28
CA ASN A 50 6.54 -5.29 2.96
C ASN A 50 6.25 -4.04 3.81
N VAL A 51 4.98 -3.73 4.06
CA VAL A 51 4.64 -2.61 4.94
C VAL A 51 5.06 -2.97 6.37
N GLU A 52 5.86 -2.11 7.00
CA GLU A 52 6.22 -2.27 8.40
C GLU A 52 5.02 -1.90 9.27
N LEU A 53 4.64 -2.82 10.16
CA LEU A 53 3.47 -2.69 11.02
C LEU A 53 3.90 -2.46 12.47
N ASN A 54 3.12 -1.66 13.20
CA ASN A 54 3.20 -1.52 14.65
C ASN A 54 2.56 -2.72 15.38
N ASP A 55 2.55 -2.66 16.71
CA ASP A 55 1.94 -3.67 17.59
C ASP A 55 0.42 -3.82 17.42
N GLN A 56 -0.25 -2.82 16.84
CA GLN A 56 -1.68 -2.82 16.53
C GLN A 56 -1.99 -3.36 15.11
N GLY A 57 -0.97 -3.75 14.34
CA GLY A 57 -1.13 -4.20 12.96
C GLY A 57 -1.42 -3.07 11.97
N LEU A 58 -1.15 -1.81 12.34
CA LEU A 58 -1.23 -0.64 11.47
C LEU A 58 0.15 -0.29 10.94
N PRO A 59 0.27 0.30 9.73
CA PRO A 59 1.55 0.82 9.27
C PRO A 59 2.17 1.80 10.27
N VAL A 60 3.49 1.75 10.46
CA VAL A 60 4.19 2.63 11.43
C VAL A 60 4.04 4.13 11.18
N TRP A 61 3.69 4.51 9.94
CA TRP A 61 3.43 5.88 9.52
C TRP A 61 1.93 6.24 9.54
N TRP A 62 1.06 5.29 9.88
CA TRP A 62 -0.37 5.52 9.99
C TRP A 62 -0.64 6.41 11.20
N PRO A 63 -1.43 7.49 11.07
CA PRO A 63 -1.72 8.35 12.20
C PRO A 63 -2.41 7.55 13.31
N GLU A 64 -1.89 7.65 14.53
CA GLU A 64 -2.51 7.06 15.72
C GLU A 64 -3.79 7.84 16.07
N GLU A 65 -4.87 7.60 15.33
CA GLU A 65 -6.19 8.18 15.64
C GLU A 65 -6.93 7.39 16.71
N ARG A 66 -6.57 6.11 16.90
CA ARG A 66 -7.15 5.28 17.96
C ARG A 66 -6.24 5.34 19.17
N ALA A 67 -6.71 6.03 20.21
CA ALA A 67 -6.28 5.75 21.57
C ALA A 67 -6.22 4.23 21.73
N ARG A 68 -5.10 3.70 22.23
CA ARG A 68 -4.99 2.28 22.56
C ARG A 68 -6.21 1.92 23.41
N ASP A 69 -6.87 0.80 23.15
CA ASP A 69 -8.01 0.36 23.97
C ASP A 69 -7.57 0.34 25.45
N GLY A 70 -8.00 1.34 26.22
CA GLY A 70 -7.60 1.55 27.63
C GLY A 70 -6.80 2.82 27.95
N GLU A 71 -6.34 3.60 26.97
CA GLU A 71 -5.69 4.90 27.23
C GLU A 71 -6.72 6.04 27.09
N LEU A 72 -7.09 6.65 28.23
CA LEU A 72 -7.82 7.92 28.21
C LEU A 72 -6.88 9.01 27.68
N PRO A 73 -7.31 9.84 26.71
CA PRO A 73 -6.54 11.01 26.31
C PRO A 73 -6.32 11.88 27.56
N ILE A 74 -5.05 12.07 27.96
CA ILE A 74 -4.74 13.01 29.03
C ILE A 74 -4.87 14.40 28.40
N ASP A 75 -5.99 15.08 28.67
CA ASP A 75 -6.12 16.52 28.43
C ASP A 75 -5.00 17.22 29.19
N SER A 76 -4.02 17.72 28.45
CA SER A 76 -2.98 18.57 28.98
C SER A 76 -3.59 19.97 29.17
N ALA A 77 -3.88 20.31 30.42
CA ALA A 77 -4.42 21.60 30.84
C ALA A 77 -3.48 22.78 30.55
#